data_AF-A0A1Q3W448-F1
#
_entry.id   AF-A0A1Q3W448-F1
#
_cell.length_a   1.000
_cell.length_b   1.000
_cell.length_c   1.000
_cell.angle_alpha   90.00
_cell.angle_beta   90.00
_cell.angle_gamma   90.00
#
_symmetry.space_group_name_H-M   'P 1'
#
loop_
_entity.id
_entity.type
_entity.pdbx_description
1 polymer ?
#
loop_
_entity_poly.entity_id
_entity_poly.type
_entity_poly.pdbx_seq_one_letter_code
_entity_poly.pdbx_strand_id
1 'polypeptide(L)'
;MNMALNPGNEAAKVETAQRFAKDQLKSIVERIERLEEEKKAIADDIKDVYAEAKANGFDVKVVRAIIRMRKEDADKRAEHETILETYLMALGMI
;
A
#
# COMPACT_ATOMS: atom_id res chain seq x y z
N MET A 1 20.37 -8.81 -55.51
CA MET A 1 20.68 -9.87 -54.53
C MET A 1 19.73 -9.66 -53.36
N ASN A 2 18.47 -10.11 -53.49
CA ASN A 2 17.48 -9.94 -52.42
C ASN A 2 17.58 -11.13 -51.47
N MET A 3 18.03 -10.82 -50.26
CA MET A 3 18.05 -11.69 -49.10
C MET A 3 16.59 -11.96 -48.73
N ALA A 4 16.05 -13.09 -49.19
CA ALA A 4 14.75 -13.56 -48.75
C ALA A 4 14.84 -13.85 -47.25
N LEU A 5 14.18 -13.02 -46.45
CA LEU A 5 13.99 -13.25 -45.03
C LEU A 5 13.27 -14.59 -44.86
N ASN A 6 13.92 -15.53 -44.16
CA ASN A 6 13.37 -16.86 -43.91
C ASN A 6 12.24 -16.76 -42.86
N PRO A 7 10.97 -16.99 -43.23
CA PRO A 7 9.82 -16.84 -42.33
C PRO A 7 9.86 -17.78 -41.11
N GLY A 8 10.60 -18.90 -41.19
CA GLY A 8 10.77 -19.82 -40.06
C GLY A 8 11.55 -19.22 -38.87
N ASN A 9 12.40 -18.22 -39.11
CA ASN A 9 13.17 -17.56 -38.04
C ASN A 9 12.32 -16.52 -37.28
N GLU A 10 11.34 -15.91 -37.95
CA GLU A 10 10.42 -14.96 -37.30
C GLU A 10 9.39 -15.67 -36.43
N ALA A 11 8.81 -16.78 -36.89
CA ALA A 11 7.86 -17.56 -36.10
C ALA A 11 8.47 -18.08 -34.78
N ALA A 12 9.69 -18.62 -34.83
CA ALA A 12 10.41 -19.10 -33.64
C ALA A 12 10.77 -17.98 -32.65
N LYS A 13 11.10 -16.78 -33.15
CA LYS A 13 11.33 -15.59 -32.30
C LYS A 13 10.06 -15.13 -31.60
N VAL A 14 8.92 -15.12 -32.30
CA VAL A 14 7.62 -14.75 -31.73
C VAL A 14 7.21 -15.73 -30.63
N GLU A 15 7.36 -17.03 -30.85
CA GLU A 15 7.06 -18.05 -29.84
C GLU A 15 7.95 -17.91 -28.60
N THR A 16 9.25 -17.67 -28.79
CA THR A 16 10.19 -17.43 -27.69
C THR A 16 9.83 -16.17 -26.90
N ALA A 17 9.47 -15.07 -27.59
CA ALA A 17 9.06 -13.82 -26.96
C ALA A 17 7.73 -13.97 -26.19
N GLN A 18 6.77 -14.71 -26.74
CA GLN A 18 5.49 -15.02 -26.08
C GLN A 18 5.71 -15.86 -24.82
N ARG A 19 6.58 -16.87 -24.88
CA ARG A 19 6.95 -17.67 -23.72
C ARG A 19 7.61 -16.82 -22.64
N PHE A 20 8.56 -15.97 -23.02
CA PHE A 20 9.20 -15.04 -22.08
C PHE A 20 8.18 -14.11 -21.41
N ALA A 21 7.28 -13.50 -22.18
CA ALA A 21 6.23 -12.63 -21.65
C ALA A 21 5.28 -13.37 -20.70
N LYS A 22 4.93 -14.62 -21.01
CA LYS A 22 4.12 -15.48 -20.15
C LYS A 22 4.83 -15.80 -18.83
N ASP A 23 6.10 -16.17 -18.88
CA ASP A 23 6.90 -16.49 -17.69
C ASP A 23 7.09 -15.25 -16.79
N GLN A 24 7.29 -14.07 -17.39
CA GLN A 24 7.37 -12.80 -16.67
C GLN A 24 6.05 -12.45 -15.99
N LEU A 25 4.92 -12.57 -16.70
CA LEU A 25 3.60 -12.31 -16.13
C LEU A 25 3.31 -13.26 -14.96
N LYS A 26 3.60 -14.56 -15.13
CA LYS A 26 3.45 -15.56 -14.06
C LYS A 26 4.26 -15.19 -12.83
N SER A 27 5.53 -14.81 -13.00
CA SER A 27 6.40 -14.36 -11.90
C SER A 27 5.85 -13.13 -11.17
N ILE A 28 5.29 -12.15 -11.90
CA ILE A 28 4.68 -10.96 -11.29
C ILE A 28 3.45 -11.35 -10.45
N VAL A 29 2.56 -12.19 -11.00
CA VAL A 29 1.34 -12.64 -10.31
C VAL A 29 1.69 -13.37 -9.02
N GLU A 30 2.55 -14.38 -9.09
CA GLU A 30 2.96 -15.17 -7.91
C GLU A 30 3.58 -14.30 -6.81
N ARG A 31 4.36 -13.29 -7.19
CA ARG A 31 4.94 -12.33 -6.22
C ARG A 31 3.88 -11.45 -5.59
N ILE A 32 2.88 -11.00 -6.34
CA ILE A 32 1.78 -10.17 -5.82
C ILE A 32 0.90 -11.00 -4.88
N GLU A 33 0.56 -12.23 -5.24
CA GLU A 33 -0.25 -13.12 -4.41
C GLU A 33 0.39 -13.36 -3.05
N ARG A 34 1.71 -13.66 -3.03
CA ARG A 34 2.45 -13.78 -1.78
C ARG A 34 2.43 -12.49 -0.95
N LEU A 35 2.61 -11.33 -1.59
CA LEU A 35 2.56 -10.04 -0.88
C LEU A 35 1.15 -9.73 -0.33
N GLU A 36 0.08 -10.14 -1.02
CA GLU A 36 -1.29 -9.99 -0.51
C GLU A 36 -1.56 -10.93 0.67
N GLU A 37 -1.01 -12.14 0.69
CA GLU A 37 -1.05 -13.03 1.85
C GLU A 37 -0.30 -12.44 3.06
N GLU A 38 0.93 -11.94 2.86
CA GLU A 38 1.71 -11.26 3.90
C GLU A 38 0.97 -10.03 4.44
N LYS A 39 0.41 -9.21 3.54
CA LYS A 39 -0.40 -8.04 3.91
C LYS A 39 -1.64 -8.43 4.70
N LYS A 40 -2.30 -9.54 4.36
CA LYS A 40 -3.44 -10.05 5.12
C LYS A 40 -3.02 -10.49 6.52
N ALA A 41 -1.93 -11.24 6.66
CA ALA A 41 -1.40 -11.66 7.96
C ALA A 41 -1.11 -10.44 8.85
N ILE A 42 -0.40 -9.43 8.33
CA ILE A 42 -0.13 -8.18 9.04
C ILE A 42 -1.42 -7.45 9.41
N ALA A 43 -2.41 -7.42 8.52
CA ALA A 43 -3.68 -6.78 8.79
C ALA A 43 -4.47 -7.48 9.90
N ASP A 44 -4.38 -8.80 10.00
CA ASP A 44 -4.99 -9.60 11.06
C ASP A 44 -4.25 -9.38 12.39
N ASP A 45 -2.92 -9.38 12.40
CA ASP A 45 -2.11 -9.04 13.59
C ASP A 45 -2.46 -7.63 14.13
N ILE A 46 -2.64 -6.64 13.25
CA ILE A 46 -3.06 -5.29 13.64
C ILE A 46 -4.46 -5.30 14.29
N LYS A 47 -5.39 -6.13 13.80
CA LYS A 47 -6.73 -6.24 14.41
C LYS A 47 -6.64 -6.82 15.80
N ASP A 48 -5.79 -7.83 16.00
CA ASP A 48 -5.59 -8.47 17.31
C ASP A 48 -5.01 -7.48 18.32
N VAL A 49 -4.05 -6.65 17.92
CA VAL A 49 -3.53 -5.57 18.79
C VAL A 49 -4.62 -4.55 19.15
N TYR A 50 -5.49 -4.18 18.20
CA TYR A 50 -6.64 -3.31 18.53
C TYR A 50 -7.65 -3.99 19.46
N ALA A 51 -7.84 -5.31 19.34
CA ALA A 51 -8.70 -6.08 20.23
C ALA A 51 -8.11 -6.16 21.64
N GLU A 52 -6.80 -6.37 21.76
CA GLU A 52 -6.08 -6.32 23.03
C GLU A 52 -6.21 -4.94 23.69
N ALA A 53 -5.99 -3.85 22.94
CA ALA A 53 -6.19 -2.50 23.44
C ALA A 53 -7.61 -2.30 23.99
N LYS A 54 -8.63 -2.82 23.31
CA LYS A 54 -10.02 -2.79 23.80
C LYS A 54 -10.20 -3.59 25.08
N ALA A 55 -9.64 -4.80 25.16
CA ALA A 55 -9.71 -5.66 26.34
C ALA A 55 -9.03 -5.00 27.56
N ASN A 56 -7.96 -4.25 27.32
CA ASN A 56 -7.23 -3.49 28.33
C ASN A 56 -7.89 -2.13 28.67
N GLY A 57 -9.06 -1.82 28.11
CA GLY A 57 -9.86 -0.64 28.47
C GLY A 57 -9.58 0.63 27.66
N PHE A 58 -8.79 0.56 26.58
CA PHE A 58 -8.54 1.72 25.71
C PHE A 58 -9.68 1.94 24.70
N ASP A 59 -9.97 3.21 24.40
CA ASP A 59 -10.85 3.55 23.27
C ASP A 59 -10.10 3.36 21.95
N VAL A 60 -10.45 2.29 21.24
CA VAL A 60 -9.86 1.93 19.94
C VAL A 60 -10.01 3.03 18.88
N LYS A 61 -11.07 3.85 18.92
CA LYS A 61 -11.25 4.97 17.98
C LYS A 61 -10.18 6.04 18.21
N VAL A 62 -9.89 6.34 19.48
CA VAL A 62 -8.85 7.30 19.87
C VAL A 62 -7.47 6.75 19.50
N VAL A 63 -7.19 5.47 19.78
CA VAL A 63 -5.91 4.84 19.38
C VAL A 63 -5.70 4.92 17.86
N ARG A 64 -6.74 4.64 17.05
CA ARG A 64 -6.67 4.79 15.59
C ARG A 64 -6.42 6.23 15.16
N ALA A 65 -7.02 7.22 15.83
CA ALA A 65 -6.77 8.62 15.57
C ALA A 65 -5.29 8.98 15.84
N ILE A 66 -4.74 8.54 16.98
CA ILE A 66 -3.33 8.74 17.33
C ILE A 66 -2.40 8.12 16.25
N ILE A 67 -2.66 6.88 15.81
CA ILE A 67 -1.85 6.25 14.76
C ILE A 67 -1.91 7.03 13.44
N ARG A 68 -3.07 7.58 13.06
CA ARG A 68 -3.18 8.44 11.87
C ARG A 68 -2.37 9.72 12.03
N MET A 69 -2.56 10.45 13.14
CA MET A 69 -1.80 11.66 13.44
C MET A 69 -0.30 11.39 13.38
N ARG A 70 0.18 10.28 13.97
CA ARG A 70 1.60 9.90 13.96
C ARG A 70 2.18 9.59 12.58
N LYS A 71 1.34 9.33 11.56
CA LYS A 71 1.79 9.13 10.16
C LYS A 71 1.91 10.44 9.40
N GLU A 72 1.29 11.51 9.89
CA GLU A 72 1.39 12.84 9.29
C GLU A 72 2.74 13.46 9.63
N ASP A 73 3.22 14.30 8.72
CA ASP A 73 4.41 15.13 8.93
C ASP A 73 4.23 16.02 10.17
N ALA A 74 5.24 16.06 11.03
CA ALA A 74 5.12 16.71 12.34
C ALA A 74 4.97 18.24 12.21
N ASP A 75 5.68 18.85 11.28
CA ASP A 75 5.66 20.30 11.07
C ASP A 75 4.31 20.71 10.49
N LYS A 76 3.80 19.98 9.49
CA LYS A 76 2.46 20.22 8.93
C LYS A 76 1.35 20.05 9.96
N ARG A 77 1.48 19.09 10.88
CA ARG A 77 0.52 18.87 11.96
C ARG A 77 0.53 20.05 12.94
N ALA A 78 1.72 20.50 13.34
CA ALA A 78 1.86 21.64 14.25
C ALA A 78 1.31 22.94 13.64
N GLU A 79 1.55 23.16 12.35
CA GLU A 79 0.99 24.30 11.60
C GLU A 79 -0.54 24.23 11.60
N HIS A 80 -1.12 23.08 11.26
CA HIS A 80 -2.57 22.89 11.26
C HIS A 80 -3.18 23.05 12.67
N GLU A 81 -2.55 22.51 13.71
CA GLU A 81 -2.99 22.67 15.10
C GLU A 81 -2.99 24.14 15.53
N THR A 82 -1.96 24.90 15.18
CA THR A 82 -1.88 26.35 15.46
C THR A 82 -3.02 27.13 14.80
N ILE A 83 -3.31 26.81 13.53
CA ILE A 83 -4.41 27.44 12.78
C ILE A 83 -5.76 27.07 13.40
N LEU A 84 -5.96 25.79 13.71
CA LEU A 84 -7.18 25.29 14.33
C LEU A 84 -7.43 25.98 15.69
N GLU A 85 -6.40 26.04 16.54
CA GLU A 85 -6.47 26.69 17.84
C GLU A 85 -6.88 28.16 17.71
N THR A 86 -6.27 28.88 16.75
CA THR A 86 -6.64 30.27 16.45
C THR A 86 -8.12 30.42 16.12
N TYR A 87 -8.68 29.52 15.31
CA TYR A 87 -10.11 29.54 14.97
C TYR A 87 -11.01 29.13 16.14
N LEU A 88 -10.62 28.14 16.94
CA LEU A 88 -11.39 27.72 18.11
C LEU A 88 -11.46 28.85 19.16
N MET A 89 -10.36 29.57 19.40
CA MET A 89 -10.35 30.77 20.25
C MET A 89 -11.28 31.84 19.70
N ALA A 90 -11.22 32.12 18.39
CA ALA A 90 -12.11 33.11 17.76
C ALA A 90 -13.60 32.75 17.86
N LEU A 91 -13.91 31.45 17.94
CA LEU A 91 -15.26 30.94 18.11
C LEU A 91 -15.68 30.75 19.59
N GLY A 92 -14.78 31.01 20.56
CA GLY A 92 -15.04 30.80 21.99
C GLY A 92 -15.28 29.32 22.35
N MET A 93 -14.69 28.41 21.58
CA MET A 93 -14.84 26.96 21.78
C MET A 93 -13.78 26.36 22.72
N ILE A 94 -12.79 27.18 23.12
CA ILE A 94 -11.75 26.90 24.12
C ILE A 94 -11.44 28.16 24.92
#